data_AF-A0A1Q7Y7K2-F1
#
_entry.id   AF-A0A1Q7Y7K2-F1
#
_cell.length_a   1.000
_cell.length_b   1.000
_cell.length_c   1.000
_cell.angle_alpha   90.00
_cell.angle_beta   90.00
_cell.angle_gamma   90.00
#
_symmetry.space_group_name_H-M   'P 1'
#
loop_
_entity.id
_entity.type
_entity.pdbx_description
1 polymer ?
#
loop_
_entity_poly.entity_id
_entity_poly.type
_entity_poly.pdbx_seq_one_letter_code
_entity_poly.pdbx_strand_id
1 'polypeptide(L)'
;MLPSALNFGSSHTRMSDHYSSFLRTHEEDVVRAWVDEIYADSRINLTTLVPYAQLVDHLPDILDELGHLLDKTADDAEIQEATRRLRSLAQVRFRQGAMIDEVARELMILRKILGQFLWREGLSTAVDLWELRDALKRADTFFDEMIVQVILIYATSYRPPVETRSSIWPPPRRRDPTR
;
A
#
# COMPACT_ATOMS: atom_id res chain seq x y z
N MET A 1 20.87 -42.40 36.80
CA MET A 1 20.06 -41.17 36.77
C MET A 1 20.71 -40.24 35.76
N LEU A 2 20.09 -40.05 34.59
CA LEU A 2 20.49 -39.07 33.58
C LEU A 2 19.56 -37.87 33.70
N PRO A 3 20.06 -36.61 33.65
CA PRO A 3 19.19 -35.45 33.70
C PRO A 3 18.50 -35.22 32.35
N SER A 4 17.19 -35.01 32.44
CA SER A 4 16.28 -34.70 31.35
C SER A 4 16.77 -33.51 30.51
N ALA A 5 16.89 -33.71 29.21
CA ALA A 5 17.04 -32.62 28.26
C ALA A 5 15.75 -31.79 28.27
N LEU A 6 15.85 -30.56 28.77
CA LEU A 6 14.83 -29.53 28.62
C LEU A 6 14.72 -29.20 27.13
N ASN A 7 13.65 -29.69 26.52
CA ASN A 7 13.27 -29.37 25.17
C ASN A 7 12.75 -27.91 25.17
N PHE A 8 13.63 -26.94 24.93
CA PHE A 8 13.21 -25.59 24.57
C PHE A 8 12.67 -25.66 23.14
N GLY A 9 11.36 -25.91 23.03
CA GLY A 9 10.63 -25.60 21.82
C GLY A 9 10.67 -24.09 21.63
N SER A 10 11.66 -23.61 20.87
CA SER A 10 11.56 -22.29 20.26
C SER A 10 10.40 -22.37 19.29
N SER A 11 9.22 -21.95 19.75
CA SER A 11 8.05 -21.69 18.91
C SER A 11 8.46 -20.66 17.86
N HIS A 12 8.99 -21.13 16.73
CA HIS A 12 9.15 -20.29 15.55
C HIS A 12 7.74 -20.03 15.07
N THR A 13 7.17 -18.89 15.49
CA THR A 13 5.93 -18.38 14.94
C THR A 13 6.08 -18.37 13.43
N ARG A 14 5.33 -19.21 12.73
CA ARG A 14 5.31 -19.21 11.26
C ARG A 14 4.64 -17.90 10.82
N MET A 15 5.18 -17.26 9.78
CA MET A 15 4.60 -16.02 9.24
C MET A 15 3.10 -16.19 8.91
N SER A 16 2.72 -17.39 8.47
CA SER A 16 1.34 -17.78 8.16
C SER A 16 0.36 -17.62 9.33
N ASP A 17 0.84 -17.74 10.57
CA ASP A 17 -0.03 -17.85 11.73
C ASP A 17 -0.36 -16.47 12.32
N HIS A 18 0.49 -15.47 12.10
CA HIS A 18 0.36 -14.12 12.68
C HIS A 18 1.03 -13.02 11.81
N TYR A 19 0.48 -12.75 10.62
CA TYR A 19 0.89 -11.65 9.73
C TYR A 19 0.82 -10.29 10.43
N SER A 20 -0.20 -10.02 11.25
CA SER A 20 -0.28 -8.75 12.00
C SER A 20 0.91 -8.52 12.92
N SER A 21 1.27 -9.52 13.73
CA SER A 21 2.46 -9.46 14.59
C SER A 21 3.74 -9.38 13.76
N PHE A 22 3.78 -10.08 12.62
CA PHE A 22 4.95 -10.12 11.75
C PHE A 22 5.23 -8.76 11.09
N LEU A 23 4.21 -8.14 10.50
CA LEU A 23 4.32 -6.80 9.89
C LEU A 23 4.64 -5.74 10.94
N ARG A 24 4.05 -5.82 12.13
CA ARG A 24 4.36 -4.92 13.24
C ARG A 24 5.82 -5.02 13.70
N THR A 25 6.38 -6.23 13.69
CA THR A 25 7.80 -6.45 14.08
C THR A 25 8.76 -5.85 13.05
N HIS A 26 8.37 -5.83 11.77
CA HIS A 26 9.20 -5.35 10.66
C HIS A 26 8.75 -3.99 10.12
N GLU A 27 7.91 -3.26 10.87
CA GLU A 27 7.32 -2.00 10.45
C GLU A 27 8.41 -1.00 10.07
N GLU A 28 9.42 -0.82 10.92
CA GLU A 28 10.51 0.14 10.67
C GLU A 28 11.29 -0.17 9.39
N ASP A 29 11.51 -1.44 9.08
CA ASP A 29 12.23 -1.87 7.87
C ASP A 29 11.40 -1.59 6.61
N VAL A 30 10.10 -1.88 6.65
CA VAL A 30 9.17 -1.59 5.55
C VAL A 30 9.04 -0.08 5.34
N VAL A 31 8.85 0.68 6.43
CA VAL A 31 8.77 2.15 6.38
C VAL A 31 10.03 2.75 5.80
N ARG A 32 11.21 2.29 6.23
CA ARG A 32 12.50 2.78 5.71
C ARG A 32 12.66 2.49 4.23
N ALA A 33 12.41 1.25 3.81
CA ALA A 33 12.48 0.87 2.40
C ALA A 33 11.51 1.70 1.53
N TRP A 34 10.32 1.99 2.07
CA TRP A 34 9.33 2.82 1.39
C TRP A 34 9.79 4.27 1.28
N VAL A 35 10.27 4.86 2.37
CA VAL A 35 10.83 6.21 2.38
C VAL A 35 11.95 6.34 1.35
N ASP A 36 12.89 5.40 1.31
CA ASP A 36 14.02 5.43 0.38
C ASP A 36 13.55 5.47 -1.09
N GLU A 37 12.56 4.65 -1.45
CA GLU A 37 11.97 4.62 -2.80
C GLU A 37 11.15 5.89 -3.10
N ILE A 38 10.45 6.45 -2.11
CA ILE A 38 9.72 7.72 -2.25
C ILE A 38 10.67 8.88 -2.53
N TYR A 39 11.78 8.98 -1.80
CA TYR A 39 12.78 10.03 -2.03
C TYR A 39 13.56 9.84 -3.33
N ALA A 40 13.67 8.61 -3.84
CA ALA A 40 14.31 8.30 -5.11
C ALA A 40 13.40 8.57 -6.34
N ASP A 41 12.07 8.57 -6.17
CA ASP A 41 11.13 8.77 -7.28
C ASP A 41 10.93 10.25 -7.61
N SER A 42 11.59 10.73 -8.66
CA SER A 42 11.51 12.12 -9.14
C SER A 42 10.13 12.58 -9.59
N ARG A 43 9.14 11.67 -9.68
CA ARG A 43 7.75 11.99 -10.00
C ARG A 43 6.92 12.29 -8.76
N ILE A 44 7.49 12.11 -7.56
CA ILE A 44 6.83 12.38 -6.28
C ILE A 44 7.44 13.64 -5.68
N ASN A 45 6.70 14.74 -5.72
CA ASN A 45 7.07 16.00 -5.07
C ASN A 45 6.54 16.08 -3.64
N LEU A 46 5.78 15.09 -3.18
CA LEU A 46 5.20 15.07 -1.83
C LEU A 46 6.25 15.29 -0.73
N THR A 47 7.45 14.75 -0.90
CA THR A 47 8.58 14.91 0.04
C THR A 47 8.99 16.36 0.26
N THR A 48 8.61 17.27 -0.63
CA THR A 48 8.80 18.72 -0.50
C THR A 48 7.58 19.43 0.09
N LEU A 49 6.40 18.80 0.02
CA LEU A 49 5.13 19.34 0.48
C LEU A 49 4.85 19.05 1.95
N VAL A 50 5.33 17.92 2.47
CA VAL A 50 5.03 17.48 3.84
C VAL A 50 6.28 17.15 4.64
N PRO A 51 6.31 17.44 5.95
CA PRO A 51 7.38 16.97 6.83
C PRO A 51 7.44 15.44 6.88
N TYR A 52 8.63 14.89 7.11
CA TYR A 52 8.85 13.43 7.25
C TYR A 52 7.84 12.75 8.18
N ALA A 53 7.54 13.34 9.35
CA ALA A 53 6.57 12.77 10.29
C ALA A 53 5.17 12.61 9.68
N GLN A 54 4.70 13.56 8.86
CA GLN A 54 3.42 13.48 8.15
C GLN A 54 3.50 12.66 6.85
N LEU A 55 4.71 12.37 6.39
CA LEU A 55 4.91 11.48 5.25
C LEU A 55 4.61 10.04 5.66
N VAL A 56 5.07 9.62 6.85
CA VAL A 56 5.03 8.22 7.31
C VAL A 56 3.91 7.89 8.30
N ASP A 57 3.21 8.89 8.84
CA ASP A 57 2.20 8.74 9.91
C ASP A 57 1.10 7.70 9.64
N HIS A 58 0.74 7.52 8.38
CA HIS A 58 -0.31 6.62 7.93
C HIS A 58 0.13 5.18 7.67
N LEU A 59 1.44 4.93 7.57
CA LEU A 59 1.96 3.61 7.24
C LEU A 59 1.63 2.56 8.31
N PRO A 60 1.74 2.84 9.63
CA PRO A 60 1.40 1.85 10.65
C PRO A 60 -0.06 1.36 10.53
N ASP A 61 -1.01 2.27 10.29
CA ASP A 61 -2.43 1.94 10.14
C ASP A 61 -2.68 1.04 8.91
N ILE A 62 -1.98 1.30 7.79
CA ILE A 62 -2.06 0.45 6.59
C ILE A 62 -1.52 -0.94 6.89
N LEU A 63 -0.37 -1.03 7.57
CA LEU A 63 0.29 -2.31 7.86
C LEU A 63 -0.52 -3.16 8.85
N ASP A 64 -1.13 -2.52 9.85
CA ASP A 64 -1.98 -3.20 10.84
C ASP A 64 -3.25 -3.76 10.18
N GLU A 65 -3.92 -2.95 9.36
CA GLU A 65 -5.12 -3.38 8.63
C GLU A 65 -4.80 -4.51 7.64
N LEU A 66 -3.71 -4.39 6.88
CA LEU A 66 -3.25 -5.47 5.99
C LEU A 66 -2.96 -6.74 6.77
N GLY A 67 -2.21 -6.65 7.87
CA GLY A 67 -1.87 -7.80 8.71
C GLY A 67 -3.11 -8.54 9.20
N HIS A 68 -4.14 -7.81 9.63
CA HIS A 68 -5.42 -8.39 10.04
C HIS A 68 -6.19 -9.07 8.91
N LEU A 69 -6.16 -8.51 7.69
CA LEU A 69 -6.80 -9.14 6.53
C LEU A 69 -6.11 -10.44 6.12
N LEU A 70 -4.78 -10.49 6.25
CA LEU A 70 -3.99 -11.68 5.97
C LEU A 70 -4.23 -12.78 7.01
N ASP A 71 -4.32 -12.42 8.30
CA ASP A 71 -4.60 -13.36 9.40
C ASP A 71 -5.98 -14.02 9.29
N LYS A 72 -7.00 -13.26 8.90
CA LYS A 72 -8.41 -13.73 8.88
C LYS A 72 -8.79 -14.52 7.63
N THR A 73 -7.87 -14.68 6.69
CA THR A 73 -8.18 -15.12 5.33
C THR A 73 -9.35 -14.34 4.70
N ALA A 74 -9.27 -13.01 4.75
CA ALA A 74 -10.37 -12.13 4.39
C ALA A 74 -10.83 -12.27 2.93
N ASP A 75 -12.13 -12.06 2.70
CA ASP A 75 -12.72 -12.01 1.36
C ASP A 75 -12.68 -10.60 0.74
N ASP A 76 -13.06 -10.48 -0.54
CA ASP A 76 -13.03 -9.22 -1.28
C ASP A 76 -13.90 -8.12 -0.63
N ALA A 77 -15.02 -8.49 0.01
CA ALA A 77 -15.91 -7.53 0.65
C ALA A 77 -15.32 -6.98 1.95
N GLU A 78 -14.66 -7.85 2.73
CA GLU A 78 -13.91 -7.45 3.92
C GLU A 78 -12.73 -6.52 3.57
N ILE A 79 -12.00 -6.83 2.47
CA ILE A 79 -10.93 -5.97 1.95
C ILE A 79 -11.48 -4.59 1.54
N GLN A 80 -12.61 -4.54 0.84
CA GLN A 80 -13.24 -3.28 0.47
C GLN A 80 -13.67 -2.46 1.69
N GLU A 81 -14.19 -3.09 2.74
CA GLU A 81 -14.58 -2.38 3.96
C GLU A 81 -13.36 -1.86 4.73
N ALA A 82 -12.28 -2.64 4.79
CA ALA A 82 -11.01 -2.22 5.35
C ALA A 82 -10.45 -0.97 4.65
N THR A 83 -10.40 -0.97 3.31
CA THR A 83 -9.91 0.22 2.57
C THR A 83 -10.82 1.44 2.72
N ARG A 84 -12.14 1.24 2.91
CA ARG A 84 -13.07 2.33 3.26
C ARG A 84 -12.76 2.96 4.60
N ARG A 85 -12.26 2.21 5.59
CA ARG A 85 -11.82 2.76 6.89
C ARG A 85 -10.60 3.67 6.73
N LEU A 86 -9.73 3.34 5.77
CA LEU A 86 -8.51 4.10 5.45
C LEU A 86 -8.75 5.30 4.50
N ARG A 87 -10.01 5.64 4.19
CA ARG A 87 -10.34 6.81 3.35
C ARG A 87 -9.82 8.13 3.89
N SER A 88 -9.66 8.25 5.20
CA SER A 88 -9.09 9.45 5.84
C SER A 88 -7.69 9.77 5.30
N LEU A 89 -6.90 8.77 4.90
CA LEU A 89 -5.55 8.93 4.37
C LEU A 89 -5.53 9.75 3.08
N ALA A 90 -6.37 9.37 2.13
CA ALA A 90 -6.52 10.10 0.86
C ALA A 90 -7.04 11.53 1.07
N GLN A 91 -7.92 11.74 2.06
CA GLN A 91 -8.41 13.08 2.40
C GLN A 91 -7.31 13.95 3.03
N VAL A 92 -6.44 13.37 3.86
CA VAL A 92 -5.28 14.08 4.44
C VAL A 92 -4.34 14.51 3.32
N ARG A 93 -3.97 13.60 2.41
CA ARG A 93 -3.12 13.91 1.25
C ARG A 93 -3.71 14.99 0.35
N PHE A 94 -5.02 14.92 0.10
CA PHE A 94 -5.72 15.95 -0.66
C PHE A 94 -5.60 17.34 0.00
N ARG A 95 -5.81 17.42 1.33
CA ARG A 95 -5.66 18.68 2.08
C ARG A 95 -4.21 19.19 2.14
N GLN A 96 -3.23 18.30 2.05
CA GLN A 96 -1.81 18.64 1.95
C GLN A 96 -1.41 19.14 0.55
N GLY A 97 -2.33 19.11 -0.43
CA GLY A 97 -2.07 19.56 -1.80
C GLY A 97 -1.37 18.52 -2.67
N ALA A 98 -1.30 17.27 -2.22
CA ALA A 98 -0.72 16.17 -3.00
C ALA A 98 -1.56 15.88 -4.24
N MET A 99 -0.91 15.65 -5.38
CA MET A 99 -1.62 15.24 -6.60
C MET A 99 -2.08 13.79 -6.51
N ILE A 100 -3.21 13.48 -7.14
CA ILE A 100 -3.78 12.13 -7.19
C ILE A 100 -2.77 11.08 -7.68
N ASP A 101 -1.97 11.43 -8.69
CA ASP A 101 -1.00 10.50 -9.28
C ASP A 101 0.22 10.28 -8.38
N GLU A 102 0.58 11.27 -7.55
CA GLU A 102 1.61 11.11 -6.51
C GLU A 102 1.15 10.15 -5.42
N VAL A 103 -0.08 10.33 -4.92
CA VAL A 103 -0.66 9.43 -3.92
C VAL A 103 -0.84 8.01 -4.46
N ALA A 104 -1.25 7.86 -5.72
CA ALA A 104 -1.32 6.55 -6.36
C ALA A 104 0.08 5.89 -6.44
N ARG A 105 1.13 6.65 -6.78
CA ARG A 105 2.51 6.14 -6.80
C ARG A 105 2.99 5.72 -5.42
N GLU A 106 2.70 6.48 -4.38
CA GLU A 106 3.02 6.13 -2.99
C GLU A 106 2.49 4.74 -2.61
N LEU A 107 1.23 4.47 -2.96
CA LEU A 107 0.57 3.18 -2.70
C LEU A 107 1.13 2.06 -3.58
N MET A 108 1.44 2.35 -4.84
CA MET A 108 2.07 1.37 -5.73
C MET A 108 3.48 0.97 -5.26
N ILE A 109 4.26 1.92 -4.72
CA ILE A 109 5.57 1.67 -4.13
C ILE A 109 5.41 0.81 -2.87
N LEU A 110 4.45 1.15 -2.00
CA LEU A 110 4.18 0.37 -0.80
C LEU A 110 3.75 -1.07 -1.13
N ARG A 111 2.86 -1.25 -2.11
CA ARG A 111 2.47 -2.56 -2.64
C ARG A 111 3.68 -3.37 -3.10
N LYS A 112 4.57 -2.77 -3.90
CA LYS A 112 5.78 -3.42 -4.40
C LYS A 112 6.66 -3.90 -3.23
N ILE A 113 6.91 -3.02 -2.26
CA ILE A 113 7.79 -3.31 -1.11
C ILE A 113 7.20 -4.43 -0.26
N LEU A 114 5.90 -4.36 0.05
CA LEU A 114 5.24 -5.39 0.84
C LEU A 114 5.14 -6.72 0.09
N GLY A 115 4.88 -6.71 -1.21
CA GLY A 115 4.89 -7.93 -2.01
C GLY A 115 6.26 -8.61 -2.00
N GLN A 116 7.34 -7.83 -2.17
CA GLN A 116 8.71 -8.34 -2.09
C GLN A 116 9.08 -8.84 -0.69
N PHE A 117 8.65 -8.11 0.34
CA PHE A 117 8.85 -8.47 1.74
C PHE A 117 8.15 -9.79 2.07
N LEU A 118 6.83 -9.89 1.84
CA LEU A 118 6.04 -11.09 2.10
C LEU A 118 6.56 -12.30 1.32
N TRP A 119 6.96 -12.11 0.06
CA TRP A 119 7.57 -13.17 -0.74
C TRP A 119 8.88 -13.68 -0.13
N ARG A 120 9.79 -12.76 0.22
CA ARG A 120 11.10 -13.11 0.79
C ARG A 120 10.93 -13.87 2.11
N GLU A 121 10.13 -13.33 3.02
CA GLU A 121 9.93 -13.91 4.35
C GLU A 121 9.10 -15.21 4.31
N GLY A 122 8.14 -15.30 3.40
CA GLY A 122 7.35 -16.52 3.18
C GLY A 122 8.17 -17.69 2.67
N LEU A 123 9.13 -17.43 1.77
CA LEU A 123 10.08 -18.46 1.32
C LEU A 123 11.02 -18.90 2.46
N SER A 124 11.43 -17.99 3.34
CA SER A 124 12.33 -18.29 4.46
C SER A 124 11.66 -19.07 5.59
N THR A 125 10.33 -19.04 5.70
CA THR A 125 9.58 -19.62 6.83
C THR A 125 8.92 -20.98 6.52
N ALA A 126 9.21 -21.58 5.35
CA ALA A 126 8.65 -22.86 4.91
C ALA A 126 7.10 -22.92 4.93
N VAL A 127 6.46 -21.80 4.60
CA VAL A 127 5.00 -21.68 4.42
C VAL A 127 4.55 -22.46 3.17
N ASP A 128 3.32 -22.96 3.16
CA ASP A 128 2.73 -23.52 1.94
C ASP A 128 2.69 -22.45 0.84
N LEU A 129 3.22 -22.78 -0.35
CA LEU A 129 3.26 -21.86 -1.48
C LEU A 129 1.86 -21.37 -1.89
N TRP A 130 0.81 -22.17 -1.65
CA TRP A 130 -0.57 -21.76 -1.89
C TRP A 130 -1.05 -20.70 -0.90
N GLU A 131 -0.77 -20.88 0.39
CA GLU A 131 -1.07 -19.90 1.43
C GLU A 131 -0.33 -18.58 1.19
N LEU A 132 0.96 -18.66 0.83
CA LEU A 132 1.76 -17.49 0.49
C LEU A 132 1.20 -16.78 -0.75
N ARG A 133 0.82 -17.53 -1.78
CA ARG A 133 0.20 -16.96 -2.99
C ARG A 133 -1.12 -16.26 -2.66
N ASP A 134 -1.97 -16.86 -1.83
CA ASP A 134 -3.24 -16.27 -1.43
C ASP A 134 -3.04 -15.02 -0.57
N ALA A 135 -2.05 -15.02 0.32
CA ALA A 135 -1.67 -13.82 1.07
C ALA A 135 -1.20 -12.68 0.15
N LEU A 136 -0.33 -12.98 -0.82
CA LEU A 136 0.13 -11.99 -1.81
C LEU A 136 -1.03 -11.45 -2.66
N LYS A 137 -1.95 -12.32 -3.09
CA LYS A 137 -3.14 -11.91 -3.84
C LYS A 137 -4.04 -10.98 -3.01
N ARG A 138 -4.26 -11.28 -1.72
CA ARG A 138 -5.03 -10.41 -0.83
C ARG A 138 -4.36 -9.06 -0.63
N ALA A 139 -3.04 -9.03 -0.46
CA ALA A 139 -2.29 -7.78 -0.37
C ALA A 139 -2.43 -6.94 -1.65
N ASP A 140 -2.32 -7.58 -2.81
CA ASP A 140 -2.53 -6.94 -4.11
C ASP A 140 -3.93 -6.32 -4.24
N THR A 141 -4.97 -7.08 -3.92
CA THR A 141 -6.36 -6.60 -3.95
C THR A 141 -6.59 -5.46 -2.97
N PHE A 142 -6.00 -5.52 -1.78
CA PHE A 142 -6.09 -4.44 -0.79
C PHE A 142 -5.49 -3.14 -1.32
N PHE A 143 -4.31 -3.17 -1.92
CA PHE A 143 -3.71 -1.97 -2.51
C PHE A 143 -4.46 -1.45 -3.74
N ASP A 144 -5.00 -2.35 -4.58
CA ASP A 144 -5.85 -1.95 -5.71
C ASP A 144 -7.10 -1.19 -5.22
N GLU A 145 -7.76 -1.70 -4.18
CA GLU A 145 -8.93 -1.05 -3.58
C GLU A 145 -8.57 0.29 -2.91
N MET A 146 -7.41 0.40 -2.26
CA MET A 146 -6.93 1.68 -1.74
C MET A 146 -6.73 2.73 -2.84
N ILE A 147 -6.12 2.34 -3.97
CA ILE A 147 -5.93 3.23 -5.12
C ILE A 147 -7.29 3.66 -5.69
N VAL A 148 -8.26 2.74 -5.77
CA VAL A 148 -9.64 3.08 -6.16
C VAL A 148 -10.24 4.10 -5.18
N GLN A 149 -10.09 3.93 -3.87
CA GLN A 149 -10.59 4.89 -2.88
C GLN A 149 -9.95 6.28 -3.05
N VAL A 150 -8.64 6.35 -3.33
CA VAL A 150 -7.95 7.62 -3.64
C VAL A 150 -8.59 8.29 -4.86
N ILE A 151 -8.81 7.54 -5.94
CA ILE A 151 -9.44 8.06 -7.17
C ILE A 151 -10.84 8.60 -6.87
N LEU A 152 -11.66 7.84 -6.15
CA LEU A 152 -13.02 8.26 -5.79
C LEU A 152 -13.02 9.53 -4.94
N ILE A 153 -12.13 9.64 -3.95
CA ILE A 153 -12.04 10.81 -3.08
C ILE A 153 -11.63 12.05 -3.85
N TYR A 154 -10.60 11.94 -4.70
CA TYR A 154 -10.16 13.07 -5.51
C TYR A 154 -11.23 13.46 -6.53
N ALA A 155 -11.83 12.51 -7.25
CA ALA A 155 -12.90 12.79 -8.21
C ALA A 155 -14.14 13.44 -7.57
N THR A 156 -14.51 13.01 -6.35
CA THR A 156 -15.65 13.61 -5.63
C THR A 156 -15.32 14.96 -5.01
N SER A 157 -14.06 15.17 -4.62
CA SER A 157 -13.56 16.47 -4.14
C SER A 157 -13.44 17.49 -5.28
N TYR A 158 -13.24 17.04 -6.52
CA TYR A 158 -13.25 17.85 -7.73
C TYR A 158 -14.64 17.89 -8.42
N ARG A 159 -15.62 18.57 -7.81
CA ARG A 159 -16.71 19.23 -8.58
C ARG A 159 -16.20 20.63 -9.00
N PRO A 160 -16.24 20.99 -10.30
CA PRO A 160 -15.12 21.50 -11.13
C PRO A 160 -14.79 23.01 -10.94
N PRO A 161 -13.63 23.53 -11.44
CA PRO A 161 -12.81 23.02 -12.54
C PRO A 161 -11.32 22.78 -12.23
N VAL A 162 -10.80 21.62 -12.61
CA VAL A 162 -9.34 21.43 -12.75
C VAL A 162 -8.99 21.66 -14.20
N GLU A 163 -8.22 22.72 -14.46
CA GLU A 163 -7.41 22.82 -15.65
C GLU A 163 -6.32 21.74 -15.58
N THR A 164 -6.67 20.51 -15.99
CA THR A 164 -5.64 19.53 -16.33
C THR A 164 -4.85 20.14 -17.48
N ARG A 165 -3.54 20.32 -17.32
CA ARG A 165 -2.60 20.87 -18.31
C ARG A 165 -3.11 20.64 -19.73
N SER A 166 -3.74 21.68 -20.29
CA SER A 166 -4.34 21.74 -21.63
C SER A 166 -4.55 20.38 -22.33
N SER A 167 -5.48 19.56 -21.84
CA SER A 167 -6.01 18.47 -22.66
C SER A 167 -7.00 19.09 -23.65
N ILE A 168 -6.51 19.52 -24.81
CA ILE A 168 -7.39 19.91 -25.93
C ILE A 168 -7.97 18.62 -26.50
N TRP A 169 -9.05 18.16 -25.88
CA TRP A 169 -9.91 17.11 -26.39
C TRP A 169 -11.32 17.66 -26.58
N PRO A 170 -11.92 17.51 -27.78
CA PRO A 170 -11.42 16.77 -28.93
C PRO A 170 -10.25 17.49 -29.63
N PRO A 171 -9.40 16.75 -30.37
CA PRO A 171 -8.26 17.34 -31.06
C PRO A 171 -8.76 18.34 -32.12
N PRO A 172 -8.01 19.41 -32.42
CA PRO A 172 -8.37 20.32 -33.49
C PRO A 172 -8.56 19.53 -34.79
N ARG A 173 -9.73 19.67 -35.41
CA ARG A 173 -9.97 19.11 -36.75
C ARG A 173 -8.88 19.65 -37.68
N ARG A 174 -8.11 18.75 -38.31
CA ARG A 174 -7.18 19.13 -39.38
C ARG A 174 -7.98 19.96 -40.39
N ARG A 175 -7.63 21.22 -40.58
CA ARG A 175 -8.13 22.00 -41.71
C ARG A 175 -7.56 21.35 -42.97
N ASP A 176 -8.46 20.99 -43.88
CA ASP A 176 -8.12 20.51 -45.21
C ASP A 176 -7.31 21.60 -45.94
N PRO A 177 -6.13 21.32 -46.55
CA PRO A 177 -5.31 22.35 -47.19
C PRO A 177 -5.87 22.90 -48.52
N THR A 178 -7.16 22.73 -48.78
CA THR A 178 -7.78 23.15 -50.06
C THR A 178 -8.96 24.09 -49.83
N ARG A 179 -8.67 25.30 -49.35
CA ARG A 179 -9.46 26.50 -49.62
C ARG A 179 -8.63 27.76 -49.52
#